data_AF-A0A916E2Q9-F1
#
_entry.id   AF-A0A916E2Q9-F1
#
_cell.length_a   1.000
_cell.length_b   1.000
_cell.length_c   1.000
_cell.angle_alpha   90.00
_cell.angle_beta   90.00
_cell.angle_gamma   90.00
#
_symmetry.space_group_name_H-M   'P 1'
#
loop_
_entity.id
_entity.type
_entity.pdbx_description
1 polymer ?
#
loop_
_entity_poly.entity_id
_entity_poly.type
_entity_poly.pdbx_seq_one_letter_code
_entity_poly.pdbx_strand_id
1 'polypeptide(L)'
;MYTTGSYNQLIFVGSQVPGPNSLWKIVFDKELATYNNTSIKFQHIKSGNKFLGIHYDRYILLDYYKSPSTNLTEVGCCDYSSDNCWDDSWKFNDSELEDHQGYLKSNDIINLSIEKRYDNNKVEFLRSHDIPFTVGNDTFQEVICHNESLEENDEWCIELIKQHNWTIDNLQS
;
A
#
# COMPACT_ATOMS: atom_id res chain seq x y z
N MET A 1 1.62 -18.84 11.39
CA MET A 1 0.64 -17.75 11.24
C MET A 1 1.22 -16.59 12.02
N TYR A 2 1.53 -15.48 11.35
CA TYR A 2 1.98 -14.28 12.06
C TYR A 2 0.75 -13.64 12.67
N THR A 3 0.61 -13.70 13.99
CA THR A 3 -0.38 -12.90 14.70
C THR A 3 0.19 -11.50 14.82
N THR A 4 -0.08 -10.66 13.82
CA THR A 4 -0.02 -9.21 14.01
C THR A 4 -1.09 -8.78 15.02
N GLY A 5 -1.02 -7.54 15.49
CA GLY A 5 -2.07 -6.97 16.34
C GLY A 5 -3.45 -7.05 15.66
N SER A 6 -3.49 -6.83 14.34
CA SER A 6 -4.74 -6.79 13.57
C SER A 6 -5.25 -8.14 13.06
N TYR A 7 -4.46 -9.22 13.12
CA TYR A 7 -4.73 -10.53 12.52
C TYR A 7 -4.94 -10.54 10.99
N ASN A 8 -4.71 -9.41 10.32
CA ASN A 8 -4.78 -9.31 8.87
C ASN A 8 -3.60 -9.97 8.18
N GLN A 9 -3.70 -10.14 6.86
CA GLN A 9 -2.59 -10.69 6.10
C GLN A 9 -1.43 -9.69 6.09
N LEU A 10 -0.27 -10.19 6.49
CA LEU A 10 0.99 -9.46 6.54
C LEU A 10 1.44 -8.94 5.17
N ILE A 11 2.00 -7.74 5.17
CA ILE A 11 2.72 -7.12 4.05
C ILE A 11 4.18 -6.90 4.47
N PHE A 12 5.10 -7.18 3.55
CA PHE A 12 6.54 -7.01 3.74
C PHE A 12 7.22 -6.74 2.40
N VAL A 13 8.42 -6.17 2.43
CA VAL A 13 9.21 -5.94 1.20
C VAL A 13 9.78 -7.25 0.69
N GLY A 14 9.52 -7.55 -0.59
CA GLY A 14 10.01 -8.75 -1.25
C GLY A 14 11.46 -8.63 -1.75
N SER A 15 11.93 -9.65 -2.48
CA SER A 15 13.23 -9.63 -3.14
C SER A 15 13.32 -8.55 -4.23
N GLN A 16 14.55 -8.12 -4.55
CA GLN A 16 14.84 -7.18 -5.65
C GLN A 16 14.30 -7.64 -7.01
N VAL A 17 14.21 -8.96 -7.24
CA VAL A 17 13.58 -9.49 -8.45
C VAL A 17 12.07 -9.64 -8.18
N PRO A 18 11.20 -8.92 -8.90
CA PRO A 18 9.76 -9.00 -8.68
C PRO A 18 9.23 -10.39 -9.05
N GLY A 19 8.46 -10.98 -8.14
CA GLY A 19 7.77 -12.25 -8.35
C GLY A 19 6.24 -12.06 -8.42
N PRO A 20 5.46 -13.16 -8.55
CA PRO A 20 4.00 -13.06 -8.61
C PRO A 20 3.35 -12.43 -7.37
N ASN A 21 4.02 -12.45 -6.21
CA ASN A 21 3.57 -11.79 -4.98
C ASN A 21 3.83 -10.27 -4.97
N SER A 22 4.61 -9.75 -5.91
CA SER A 22 4.92 -8.31 -6.02
C SER A 22 3.91 -7.56 -6.90
N LEU A 23 2.92 -8.26 -7.47
CA LEU A 23 1.97 -7.68 -8.41
C LEU A 23 0.75 -7.11 -7.70
N TRP A 24 0.49 -5.84 -7.96
CA TRP A 24 -0.64 -5.08 -7.48
C TRP A 24 -1.39 -4.45 -8.64
N LYS A 25 -2.72 -4.46 -8.57
CA LYS A 25 -3.57 -3.69 -9.47
C LYS A 25 -3.94 -2.38 -8.79
N ILE A 26 -3.66 -1.28 -9.47
CA ILE A 26 -4.07 0.06 -9.08
C ILE A 26 -5.54 0.24 -9.52
N VAL A 27 -6.43 0.51 -8.57
CA VAL A 27 -7.87 0.67 -8.81
C VAL A 27 -8.29 2.09 -8.42
N PHE A 28 -8.96 2.79 -9.33
CA PHE A 28 -9.45 4.16 -9.16
C PHE A 28 -10.64 4.43 -10.08
N ASP A 29 -11.48 5.40 -9.74
CA ASP A 29 -12.75 5.67 -10.43
C ASP A 29 -12.63 6.65 -11.61
N LYS A 30 -11.44 7.23 -11.82
CA LYS A 30 -11.16 8.19 -12.90
C LYS A 30 -10.59 7.48 -14.13
N GLU A 31 -10.57 8.16 -15.28
CA GLU A 31 -9.91 7.66 -16.49
C GLU A 31 -8.39 7.64 -16.34
N LEU A 32 -7.83 8.65 -15.67
CA LEU A 32 -6.40 8.81 -15.42
C LEU A 32 -6.16 9.11 -13.93
N ALA A 33 -5.12 8.50 -13.37
CA ALA A 33 -4.67 8.79 -12.01
C ALA A 33 -3.74 10.02 -12.03
N THR A 34 -4.15 11.07 -11.32
CA THR A 34 -3.37 12.28 -11.10
C THR A 34 -2.87 12.35 -9.66
N TYR A 35 -1.71 12.97 -9.47
CA TYR A 35 -1.15 13.33 -8.16
C TYR A 35 -2.17 14.12 -7.31
N ASN A 36 -2.14 13.91 -6.00
CA ASN A 36 -2.87 14.63 -4.95
C ASN A 36 -4.41 14.65 -5.03
N ASN A 37 -5.01 14.15 -6.12
CA ASN A 37 -6.43 14.33 -6.41
C ASN A 37 -7.15 13.03 -6.78
N THR A 38 -6.46 11.89 -6.75
CA THR A 38 -7.04 10.59 -7.05
C THR A 38 -6.99 9.72 -5.79
N SER A 39 -8.14 9.22 -5.36
CA SER A 39 -8.19 8.14 -4.37
C SER A 39 -7.94 6.82 -5.09
N ILE A 40 -6.99 6.05 -4.60
CA ILE A 40 -6.49 4.83 -5.22
C ILE A 40 -6.52 3.69 -4.21
N LYS A 41 -6.80 2.50 -4.71
CA LYS A 41 -6.68 1.26 -3.95
C LYS A 41 -5.65 0.35 -4.61
N PHE A 42 -4.86 -0.34 -3.81
CA PHE A 42 -3.93 -1.37 -4.28
C PHE A 42 -4.53 -2.74 -4.02
N GLN A 43 -4.93 -3.42 -5.08
CA GLN A 43 -5.46 -4.78 -5.02
C GLN A 43 -4.34 -5.80 -5.27
N HIS A 44 -4.09 -6.68 -4.32
CA HIS A 44 -3.09 -7.74 -4.47
C HIS A 44 -3.61 -8.83 -5.42
N ILE A 45 -2.85 -9.11 -6.47
CA ILE A 45 -3.29 -10.04 -7.53
C ILE A 45 -3.40 -11.47 -7.01
N LYS A 46 -2.47 -11.92 -6.16
CA LYS A 46 -2.39 -13.33 -5.78
C LYS A 46 -3.21 -13.67 -4.54
N SER A 47 -3.43 -12.72 -3.63
CA SER A 47 -4.08 -12.96 -2.33
C SER A 47 -5.60 -13.00 -2.40
N GLY A 48 -6.19 -13.35 -3.55
CA GLY A 48 -7.64 -13.43 -3.69
C GLY A 48 -8.32 -12.05 -3.65
N ASN A 49 -7.69 -11.02 -4.24
CA ASN A 49 -8.26 -9.67 -4.38
C ASN A 49 -8.32 -8.83 -3.10
N LYS A 50 -7.46 -9.10 -2.13
CA LYS A 50 -7.26 -8.25 -0.94
C LYS A 50 -6.69 -6.88 -1.29
N PHE A 51 -6.98 -5.89 -0.45
CA PHE A 51 -6.53 -4.52 -0.62
C PHE A 51 -5.53 -4.13 0.47
N LEU A 52 -4.51 -3.35 0.08
CA LEU A 52 -3.57 -2.71 1.00
C LEU A 52 -4.30 -1.64 1.82
N GLY A 53 -4.06 -1.62 3.13
CA GLY A 53 -4.69 -0.63 4.01
C GLY A 53 -4.24 -0.74 5.46
N ILE A 54 -4.94 0.01 6.30
CA ILE A 54 -4.73 0.09 7.75
C ILE A 54 -6.04 -0.17 8.49
N HIS A 55 -5.93 -0.73 9.70
CA HIS A 55 -7.09 -1.21 10.46
C HIS A 55 -7.25 -0.46 11.78
N TYR A 56 -8.45 0.08 12.02
CA TYR A 56 -8.85 0.72 13.28
C TYR A 56 -9.56 -0.27 14.23
N ASP A 57 -9.07 -0.43 15.46
CA ASP A 57 -9.76 -1.26 16.46
C ASP A 57 -10.83 -0.44 17.19
N ARG A 58 -12.11 -0.66 16.85
CA ARG A 58 -13.26 0.00 17.50
C ARG A 58 -13.62 -0.54 18.88
N TYR A 59 -13.08 -1.68 19.28
CA TYR A 59 -13.59 -2.44 20.43
C TYR A 59 -12.66 -2.37 21.64
N ILE A 60 -11.36 -2.51 21.41
CA ILE A 60 -10.38 -2.65 22.49
C ILE A 60 -9.51 -1.40 22.60
N LEU A 61 -8.86 -1.00 21.50
CA LEU A 61 -7.86 0.07 21.54
C LEU A 61 -8.45 1.46 21.29
N LEU A 62 -9.56 1.55 20.54
CA LEU A 62 -10.06 2.80 19.97
C LEU A 62 -8.97 3.57 19.20
N ASP A 63 -8.05 2.83 18.58
CA ASP A 63 -6.90 3.32 17.82
C ASP A 63 -6.60 2.32 16.69
N TYR A 64 -5.79 2.75 15.73
CA TYR A 64 -5.24 1.89 14.70
C TYR A 64 -4.23 0.91 15.30
N TYR A 65 -4.27 -0.32 14.79
CA TYR A 65 -3.32 -1.34 15.19
C TYR A 65 -1.89 -0.89 14.96
N LYS A 66 -1.00 -1.31 15.86
CA LYS A 66 0.39 -0.92 15.85
C LYS A 66 1.26 -2.01 15.27
N SER A 67 2.24 -1.62 14.47
CA SER A 67 3.25 -2.49 13.94
C SER A 67 4.06 -3.10 15.10
N PRO A 68 4.36 -4.39 15.04
CA PRO A 68 5.04 -5.09 16.13
C PRO A 68 6.47 -4.61 16.37
N SER A 69 7.16 -4.07 15.36
CA SER A 69 8.59 -3.73 15.47
C SER A 69 8.82 -2.29 15.89
N THR A 70 7.95 -1.37 15.45
CA THR A 70 8.13 0.07 15.63
C THR A 70 7.02 0.73 16.44
N ASN A 71 5.92 0.03 16.70
CA ASN A 71 4.73 0.59 17.35
C ASN A 71 4.11 1.77 16.56
N LEU A 72 4.43 1.87 15.27
CA LEU A 72 3.83 2.79 14.30
C LEU A 72 2.56 2.16 13.73
N THR A 73 1.88 2.75 12.76
CA THR A 73 0.63 2.17 12.25
C THR A 73 0.91 0.90 11.43
N GLU A 74 0.23 -0.19 11.77
CA GLU A 74 0.32 -1.47 11.08
C GLU A 74 -0.33 -1.39 9.69
N VAL A 75 0.39 -1.84 8.66
CA VAL A 75 -0.12 -1.99 7.30
C VAL A 75 -0.37 -3.46 6.99
N GLY A 76 -1.51 -3.75 6.39
CA GLY A 76 -1.90 -5.11 6.06
C GLY A 76 -2.68 -5.23 4.76
N CYS A 77 -3.09 -6.47 4.48
CA CYS A 77 -3.97 -6.81 3.37
C CYS A 77 -5.26 -7.44 3.89
N CYS A 78 -6.40 -6.88 3.53
CA CYS A 78 -7.72 -7.38 3.93
C CYS A 78 -8.66 -7.51 2.73
N ASP A 79 -9.59 -8.45 2.82
CA ASP A 79 -10.62 -8.62 1.80
C ASP A 79 -11.56 -7.42 1.81
N TYR A 80 -11.99 -6.99 0.62
CA TYR A 80 -13.04 -5.97 0.51
C TYR A 80 -14.34 -6.53 1.08
N SER A 81 -14.83 -6.02 2.20
CA SER A 81 -16.27 -5.72 2.40
C SER A 81 -16.62 -5.37 3.86
N SER A 82 -17.33 -4.26 4.01
CA SER A 82 -18.22 -3.89 5.13
C SER A 82 -17.62 -3.53 6.49
N ASP A 83 -16.34 -3.78 6.76
CA ASP A 83 -15.79 -3.28 8.03
C ASP A 83 -15.54 -1.78 7.93
N ASN A 84 -16.38 -1.01 8.61
CA ASN A 84 -16.19 0.42 8.76
C ASN A 84 -14.80 0.74 9.35
N CYS A 85 -14.07 -0.21 9.95
CA CYS A 85 -12.73 0.00 10.51
C CYS A 85 -11.56 0.03 9.51
N TRP A 86 -11.77 -0.31 8.24
CA TRP A 86 -10.67 -0.45 7.28
C TRP A 86 -10.52 0.79 6.41
N ASP A 87 -9.32 1.37 6.38
CA ASP A 87 -8.96 2.45 5.45
C ASP A 87 -8.01 1.90 4.37
N ASP A 88 -8.42 2.04 3.11
CA ASP A 88 -7.71 1.53 1.92
C ASP A 88 -7.59 2.58 0.81
N SER A 89 -7.93 3.84 1.13
CA SER A 89 -7.94 4.95 0.19
C SER A 89 -6.62 5.70 0.24
N TRP A 90 -5.72 5.33 -0.67
CA TRP A 90 -4.38 5.89 -0.79
C TRP A 90 -4.35 7.07 -1.76
N LYS A 91 -3.36 7.95 -1.59
CA LYS A 91 -3.06 9.08 -2.49
C LYS A 91 -1.59 9.02 -2.90
N PHE A 92 -1.35 9.30 -4.18
CA PHE A 92 -0.01 9.59 -4.69
C PHE A 92 0.34 11.03 -4.36
N ASN A 93 1.42 11.22 -3.61
CA ASN A 93 2.04 12.52 -3.39
C ASN A 93 3.31 12.56 -4.22
N ASP A 94 3.51 13.67 -4.92
CA ASP A 94 4.75 13.93 -5.63
C ASP A 94 5.87 14.09 -4.59
N SER A 95 7.01 13.42 -4.81
CA SER A 95 8.20 13.57 -3.97
C SER A 95 8.81 14.98 -4.12
N GLU A 96 8.58 15.63 -5.26
CA GLU A 96 8.92 17.03 -5.49
C GLU A 96 7.64 17.88 -5.41
N LEU A 97 7.56 18.75 -4.40
CA LEU A 97 6.39 19.59 -4.04
C LEU A 97 5.97 20.64 -5.09
N GLU A 98 6.27 20.46 -6.38
CA GLU A 98 5.81 21.35 -7.45
C GLU A 98 4.54 20.79 -8.09
N ASP A 99 3.47 21.60 -8.16
CA ASP A 99 2.16 21.31 -8.76
C ASP A 99 2.26 20.78 -10.22
N HIS A 100 2.61 19.51 -10.37
CA HIS A 100 2.59 18.82 -11.64
C HIS A 100 1.18 18.25 -11.83
N GLN A 101 0.38 18.86 -12.71
CA GLN A 101 -0.90 18.31 -13.19
C GLN A 101 -0.72 17.03 -14.04
N GLY A 102 0.42 16.34 -13.87
CA GLY A 102 0.83 15.18 -14.64
C GLY A 102 0.09 13.91 -14.23
N TYR A 103 0.07 12.95 -15.16
CA TYR A 103 -0.43 11.61 -14.91
C TYR A 103 0.68 10.73 -14.35
N LEU A 104 0.31 9.78 -13.50
CA LEU A 104 1.23 8.75 -13.05
C LEU A 104 1.78 7.95 -14.26
N LYS A 105 3.11 7.81 -14.34
CA LYS A 105 3.82 7.00 -15.33
C LYS A 105 4.76 6.00 -14.64
N SER A 106 5.25 5.04 -15.41
CA SER A 106 6.26 4.10 -14.90
C SER A 106 7.56 4.84 -14.56
N ASN A 107 8.24 4.39 -13.52
CA ASN A 107 9.46 4.95 -12.94
C ASN A 107 9.28 6.29 -12.23
N ASP A 108 8.04 6.69 -11.95
CA ASP A 108 7.78 7.78 -11.02
C ASP A 108 8.18 7.36 -9.61
N ILE A 109 8.89 8.26 -8.93
CA ILE A 109 9.20 8.18 -7.51
C ILE A 109 8.12 8.96 -6.77
N ILE A 110 7.47 8.33 -5.81
CA ILE A 110 6.29 8.87 -5.15
C ILE A 110 6.31 8.59 -3.65
N ASN A 111 5.56 9.38 -2.89
CA ASN A 111 5.16 8.99 -1.54
C ASN A 111 3.70 8.57 -1.53
N LEU A 112 3.40 7.47 -0.85
CA LEU A 112 2.03 6.97 -0.67
C LEU A 112 1.48 7.44 0.66
N SER A 113 0.38 8.17 0.65
CA SER A 113 -0.29 8.62 1.88
C SER A 113 -1.68 8.03 2.04
N ILE A 114 -2.10 7.92 3.30
CA ILE A 114 -3.42 7.46 3.71
C ILE A 114 -3.96 8.35 4.83
N GLU A 115 -5.26 8.58 4.81
CA GLU A 115 -5.98 9.36 5.81
C GLU A 115 -6.61 8.44 6.85
N LYS A 116 -6.29 8.66 8.12
CA LYS A 116 -6.87 7.93 9.25
C LYS A 116 -8.21 8.55 9.63
N ARG A 117 -9.27 8.03 9.04
CA ARG A 117 -10.65 8.50 9.23
C ARG A 117 -11.10 8.59 10.69
N TYR A 118 -10.58 7.71 11.56
CA TYR A 118 -10.92 7.69 12.99
C TYR A 118 -9.96 8.47 13.88
N ASP A 119 -8.90 9.06 13.31
CA ASP A 119 -7.87 9.81 14.02
C ASP A 119 -7.80 11.24 13.47
N ASN A 120 -8.95 11.94 13.52
CA ASN A 120 -9.10 13.32 13.04
C ASN A 120 -8.56 13.57 11.62
N ASN A 121 -8.70 12.59 10.73
CA ASN A 121 -8.20 12.67 9.35
C ASN A 121 -6.69 12.94 9.25
N LYS A 122 -5.93 12.49 10.25
CA LYS A 122 -4.47 12.56 10.25
C LYS A 122 -3.93 11.76 9.05
N VAL A 123 -3.00 12.37 8.33
CA VAL A 123 -2.34 11.75 7.17
C VAL A 123 -1.07 11.05 7.63
N GLU A 124 -0.89 9.81 7.18
CA GLU A 124 0.33 9.02 7.38
C GLU A 124 0.86 8.51 6.03
N PHE A 125 2.15 8.22 5.98
CA PHE A 125 2.89 7.84 4.78
C PHE A 125 3.47 6.43 4.91
N LEU A 126 3.49 5.70 3.80
CA LEU A 126 3.99 4.33 3.71
C LEU A 126 5.53 4.31 3.73
N ARG A 127 6.12 3.50 4.63
CA ARG A 127 7.58 3.32 4.79
C ARG A 127 7.93 1.84 4.87
N SER A 128 9.16 1.47 4.47
CA SER A 128 9.63 0.09 4.66
C SER A 128 11.13 -0.13 4.79
N HIS A 129 11.94 0.78 4.25
CA HIS A 129 13.39 0.67 4.29
C HIS A 129 13.87 0.77 5.75
N ASP A 130 14.63 -0.24 6.19
CA ASP A 130 15.36 -0.31 7.48
C ASP A 130 14.60 -0.83 8.72
N ILE A 131 13.40 -1.41 8.57
CA ILE A 131 12.65 -1.96 9.70
C ILE A 131 12.59 -3.49 9.61
N PRO A 132 13.57 -4.23 10.17
CA PRO A 132 13.50 -5.68 10.18
C PRO A 132 12.51 -6.18 11.24
N PHE A 133 11.81 -7.26 10.92
CA PHE A 133 10.99 -8.01 11.88
C PHE A 133 11.13 -9.50 11.63
N THR A 134 10.88 -10.31 12.68
CA THR A 134 11.08 -11.75 12.62
C THR A 134 9.76 -12.49 12.83
N VAL A 135 9.50 -13.48 11.98
CA VAL A 135 8.39 -14.43 12.14
C VAL A 135 8.96 -15.83 12.15
N GLY A 136 8.96 -16.48 13.31
CA GLY A 136 9.65 -17.76 13.47
C GLY A 136 11.15 -17.60 13.28
N ASN A 137 11.71 -18.24 12.25
CA ASN A 137 13.14 -18.15 11.92
C ASN A 137 13.43 -17.21 10.74
N ASP A 138 12.39 -16.65 10.14
CA ASP A 138 12.51 -15.82 8.94
C ASP A 138 12.49 -14.33 9.32
N THR A 139 13.38 -13.55 8.71
CA THR A 139 13.45 -12.09 8.88
C THR A 139 12.96 -11.41 7.62
N PHE A 140 12.09 -10.43 7.79
CA PHE A 140 11.44 -9.66 6.74
C PHE A 140 11.63 -8.16 7.00
N GLN A 141 11.43 -7.34 5.98
CA GLN A 141 11.35 -5.88 6.13
C GLN A 141 9.88 -5.47 6.27
N GLU A 142 9.56 -4.83 7.39
CA GLU A 142 8.22 -4.39 7.77
C GLU A 142 7.78 -3.25 6.85
N VAL A 143 6.48 -3.21 6.56
CA VAL A 143 5.85 -2.05 5.90
C VAL A 143 4.93 -1.40 6.91
N ILE A 144 5.10 -0.10 7.15
CA ILE A 144 4.38 0.65 8.18
C ILE A 144 3.86 1.98 7.63
N CYS A 145 2.98 2.62 8.40
CA CYS A 145 2.58 4.01 8.20
C CYS A 145 3.07 4.91 9.34
N HIS A 146 3.54 6.12 9.02
CA HIS A 146 4.03 7.10 10.00
C HIS A 146 3.66 8.54 9.60
N ASN A 147 3.75 9.49 10.54
CA ASN A 147 3.49 10.93 10.30
C ASN A 147 4.71 11.82 10.61
N GLU A 148 5.89 11.24 10.55
CA GLU A 148 7.15 11.96 10.76
C GLU A 148 7.57 12.67 9.47
N SER A 149 8.67 13.42 9.52
CA SER A 149 9.25 14.02 8.33
C SER A 149 9.59 12.95 7.28
N LEU A 150 9.31 13.29 6.02
CA LEU A 150 9.60 12.42 4.89
C LEU A 150 11.10 12.37 4.62
N GLU A 151 11.59 11.17 4.36
CA GLU A 151 12.97 10.83 4.03
C GLU A 151 13.00 9.88 2.83
N GLU A 152 14.20 9.55 2.33
CA GLU A 152 14.41 8.64 1.19
C GLU A 152 13.69 7.29 1.37
N ASN A 153 13.57 6.81 2.61
CA ASN A 153 12.94 5.54 2.95
C ASN A 153 11.41 5.50 2.73
N ASP A 154 10.79 6.65 2.46
CA ASP A 154 9.36 6.84 2.21
C ASP A 154 9.02 6.86 0.72
N GLU A 155 10.03 6.85 -0.13
CA GLU A 155 9.90 6.90 -1.57
C GLU A 155 9.64 5.50 -2.15
N TRP A 156 8.70 5.45 -3.09
CA TRP A 156 8.32 4.22 -3.79
C TRP A 156 8.41 4.46 -5.30
N CYS A 157 9.06 3.54 -6.01
CA CYS A 157 9.08 3.52 -7.47
C CYS A 157 7.89 2.73 -7.99
N ILE A 158 7.10 3.32 -8.89
CA ILE A 158 6.02 2.61 -9.58
C ILE A 158 6.52 2.01 -10.90
N GLU A 159 6.55 0.68 -10.97
CA GLU A 159 6.83 -0.05 -12.21
C GLU A 159 5.53 -0.58 -12.83
N LEU A 160 5.12 0.01 -13.96
CA LEU A 160 3.92 -0.42 -14.67
C LEU A 160 4.25 -1.56 -15.62
N ILE A 161 3.67 -2.74 -15.38
CA ILE A 161 3.83 -3.89 -16.27
C ILE A 161 2.72 -3.88 -17.31
N LYS A 162 3.10 -3.79 -18.59
CA LYS A 162 2.14 -3.86 -19.69
C LYS A 162 1.51 -5.25 -19.74
N GLN A 163 0.23 -5.34 -19.40
CA GLN A 163 -0.54 -6.55 -19.61
C GLN A 163 -0.72 -6.73 -21.12
N HIS A 164 -0.06 -7.74 -21.69
CA HIS A 164 -0.37 -8.17 -23.04
C HIS A 164 -1.74 -8.85 -22.98
N ASN A 165 -2.78 -8.12 -23.37
CA ASN A 165 -4.05 -8.74 -23.68
C ASN A 165 -3.82 -9.60 -24.92
N TRP A 166 -3.83 -10.92 -24.74
CA TRP A 166 -3.97 -11.84 -25.87
C TRP A 166 -5.39 -11.66 -26.39
N THR A 167 -5.61 -10.66 -27.25
CA THR A 167 -6.82 -10.66 -28.06
C THR A 167 -6.69 -11.81 -29.05
N ILE A 168 -7.80 -12.50 -29.31
CA ILE A 168 -7.90 -13.71 -30.14
C ILE A 168 -7.49 -13.47 -31.61
N ASP A 169 -7.10 -12.25 -31.97
CA ASP A 169 -6.74 -11.84 -33.32
C ASP A 169 -5.39 -12.39 -33.83
N ASN A 170 -4.56 -12.98 -32.96
CA ASN A 170 -3.27 -13.56 -33.35
C ASN A 170 -3.30 -15.05 -33.72
N LEU A 171 -4.49 -15.64 -33.94
CA LEU A 171 -4.62 -17.03 -34.42
C LEU A 171 -5.01 -17.16 -35.90
N GLN A 172 -4.87 -16.10 -36.70
CA GLN A 172 -5.02 -16.18 -38.15
C GLN A 172 -3.84 -15.52 -38.90
N SER A 173 -2.74 -16.26 -39.01
CA SER A 173 -1.77 -16.12 -40.11
C SER A 173 -1.18 -17.47 -40.47
#